data_AF-A0A955HAJ9-F1
#
_entry.id   AF-A0A955HAJ9-F1
#
_cell.length_a   1.000
_cell.length_b   1.000
_cell.length_c   1.000
_cell.angle_alpha   90.00
_cell.angle_beta   90.00
_cell.angle_gamma   90.00
#
_symmetry.space_group_name_H-M   'P 1'
#
loop_
_entity.id
_entity.type
_entity.pdbx_description
1 polymer ?
#
loop_
_entity_poly.entity_id
_entity_poly.type
_entity_poly.pdbx_seq_one_letter_code
_entity_poly.pdbx_strand_id
1 'polypeptide(L)'
;MQYGHVTETLLRTHFFCRDTPNPHQRCATLMRKLLMYRILSIPSTSVRRLIIGCCTLLLCTAGIAHAEQSEERRSAPERPLTAATHEGIVASGSTLQTRLFAAHDKLSRVHAHLMTHVALLKEDGVVVSDAVAALREADTLLSQAEALLRILPQHIRAVVQTERPQEAFASLREDVVNVRTLLIEAQRKLHEALALLRAMTVE
;
A
#
# COMPACT_ATOMS: atom_id res chain seq x y z
N MET A 1 -43.13 23.57 2.02
CA MET A 1 -42.55 23.49 3.39
C MET A 1 -41.59 22.29 3.59
N GLN A 2 -40.89 21.77 2.55
CA GLN A 2 -40.00 20.60 2.71
C GLN A 2 -38.50 20.94 2.87
N TYR A 3 -38.06 22.15 2.52
CA TYR A 3 -36.64 22.51 2.58
C TYR A 3 -36.13 22.82 4.00
N GLY A 4 -36.96 23.40 4.87
CA GLY A 4 -36.56 23.74 6.25
C GLY A 4 -36.19 22.52 7.09
N HIS A 5 -36.92 21.41 6.91
CA HIS A 5 -36.70 20.17 7.64
C HIS A 5 -35.39 19.47 7.25
N VAL A 6 -34.93 19.65 6.01
CA VAL A 6 -33.66 19.06 5.51
C VAL A 6 -32.46 19.82 6.05
N THR A 7 -32.51 21.15 6.08
CA THR A 7 -31.44 21.99 6.68
C THR A 7 -31.28 21.77 8.19
N GLU A 8 -32.39 21.62 8.92
CA GLU A 8 -32.34 21.38 10.37
C GLU A 8 -31.79 19.98 10.71
N THR A 9 -32.12 18.97 9.89
CA THR A 9 -31.60 17.60 10.03
C THR A 9 -30.11 17.53 9.69
N LEU A 10 -29.66 18.27 8.66
CA LEU A 10 -28.24 18.40 8.29
C LEU A 10 -27.43 19.10 9.39
N LEU A 11 -27.95 20.20 9.97
CA LEU A 11 -27.28 20.91 11.06
C LEU A 11 -27.18 20.05 12.33
N ARG A 12 -28.23 19.30 12.69
CA ARG A 12 -28.18 18.36 13.83
C ARG A 12 -27.22 17.19 13.61
N THR A 13 -27.11 16.67 12.39
CA THR A 13 -26.16 15.58 12.09
C THR A 13 -24.72 16.06 12.03
N HIS A 14 -24.48 17.30 11.59
CA HIS A 14 -23.15 17.94 11.61
C HIS A 14 -22.65 18.20 13.04
N PHE A 15 -23.55 18.61 13.95
CA PHE A 15 -23.21 18.82 15.37
C PHE A 15 -22.87 17.51 16.09
N PHE A 16 -23.62 16.44 15.82
CA PHE A 16 -23.41 15.14 16.48
C PHE A 16 -22.12 14.41 16.02
N CYS A 17 -21.57 14.76 14.85
CA CYS A 17 -20.31 14.20 14.35
C CYS A 17 -19.07 14.91 14.89
N ARG A 18 -19.21 15.94 15.74
CA ARG A 18 -18.08 16.69 16.29
C ARG A 18 -17.35 15.95 17.42
N ASP A 19 -17.98 14.94 18.03
CA ASP A 19 -17.49 14.23 19.22
C ASP A 19 -16.77 12.90 18.96
N THR A 20 -16.73 12.39 17.72
CA THR A 20 -16.02 11.12 17.44
C THR A 20 -14.57 11.38 17.04
N PRO A 21 -13.54 10.78 17.65
CA PRO A 21 -12.15 11.19 17.43
C PRO A 21 -11.58 10.82 16.04
N ASN A 22 -12.26 9.97 15.28
CA ASN A 22 -11.76 9.46 14.00
C ASN A 22 -12.58 10.00 12.80
N PRO A 23 -11.96 10.72 11.85
CA PRO A 23 -12.66 11.34 10.71
C PRO A 23 -13.26 10.32 9.73
N HIS A 24 -12.67 9.13 9.60
CA HIS A 24 -13.26 8.07 8.78
C HIS A 24 -14.54 7.52 9.41
N GLN A 25 -14.59 7.42 10.74
CA GLN A 25 -15.81 7.05 11.45
C GLN A 25 -16.87 8.16 11.38
N ARG A 26 -16.48 9.44 11.48
CA ARG A 26 -17.40 10.58 11.24
C ARG A 26 -18.08 10.48 9.88
N CYS A 27 -17.30 10.28 8.82
CA CYS A 27 -17.80 10.23 7.46
C CYS A 27 -18.70 9.00 7.24
N ALA A 28 -18.35 7.84 7.81
CA ALA A 28 -19.16 6.63 7.76
C ALA A 28 -20.49 6.78 8.53
N THR A 29 -20.48 7.37 9.72
CA THR A 29 -21.70 7.62 10.52
C THR A 29 -22.62 8.65 9.86
N LEU A 30 -22.05 9.71 9.27
CA LEU A 30 -22.81 10.72 8.52
C LEU A 30 -23.47 10.10 7.28
N MET A 31 -22.72 9.33 6.49
CA MET A 31 -23.25 8.60 5.31
C MET A 31 -24.35 7.61 5.69
N ARG A 32 -24.19 6.88 6.80
CA ARG A 32 -25.19 5.93 7.29
C ARG A 32 -26.50 6.61 7.71
N LYS A 33 -26.41 7.77 8.38
CA LYS A 33 -27.58 8.57 8.76
C LYS A 33 -28.26 9.22 7.54
N LEU A 34 -27.48 9.77 6.60
CA LEU A 34 -28.02 10.33 5.35
C LEU A 34 -28.75 9.28 4.49
N LEU A 35 -28.27 8.04 4.50
CA LEU A 35 -28.97 6.89 3.90
C LEU A 35 -30.25 6.55 4.66
N MET A 36 -30.22 6.55 6.00
CA MET A 36 -31.37 6.21 6.84
C MET A 36 -32.54 7.19 6.65
N TYR A 37 -32.26 8.48 6.49
CA TYR A 37 -33.27 9.52 6.25
C TYR A 37 -33.71 9.65 4.79
N ARG A 38 -33.28 8.74 3.89
CA ARG A 38 -33.58 8.75 2.44
C ARG A 38 -33.24 10.06 1.72
N ILE A 39 -32.36 10.90 2.27
CA ILE A 39 -31.99 12.20 1.70
C ILE A 39 -31.23 12.01 0.36
N LEU A 40 -30.54 10.88 0.19
CA LEU A 40 -29.85 10.51 -1.06
C LEU A 40 -30.80 10.07 -2.21
N SER A 41 -32.08 9.81 -1.91
CA SER A 41 -33.11 9.48 -2.91
C SER A 41 -33.82 10.72 -3.47
N ILE A 42 -33.48 11.93 -3.01
CA ILE A 42 -34.03 13.17 -3.56
C ILE A 42 -33.34 13.44 -4.91
N PRO A 43 -34.07 13.51 -6.05
CA PRO A 43 -33.50 13.64 -7.39
C PRO A 43 -32.94 15.05 -7.70
N SER A 44 -32.85 15.93 -6.69
CA SER A 44 -32.34 17.28 -6.86
C SER A 44 -30.81 17.29 -6.97
N THR A 45 -30.31 17.67 -8.14
CA THR A 45 -28.87 17.82 -8.45
C THR A 45 -28.18 18.83 -7.51
N SER A 46 -28.91 19.83 -7.02
CA SER A 46 -28.39 20.84 -6.09
C SER A 46 -28.07 20.24 -4.70
N VAL A 47 -28.91 19.34 -4.20
CA VAL A 47 -28.70 18.68 -2.90
C VAL A 47 -27.52 17.69 -2.99
N ARG A 48 -27.38 16.97 -4.12
CA ARG A 48 -26.21 16.11 -4.36
C ARG A 48 -24.90 16.88 -4.42
N ARG A 49 -24.86 18.03 -5.11
CA ARG A 49 -23.66 18.88 -5.16
C ARG A 49 -23.29 19.43 -3.78
N LEU A 50 -24.28 19.80 -2.97
CA LEU A 50 -24.05 20.27 -1.60
C LEU A 50 -23.49 19.16 -0.70
N ILE A 51 -24.05 17.94 -0.78
CA ILE A 51 -23.56 16.79 0.00
C ILE A 51 -22.14 16.40 -0.42
N ILE A 52 -21.85 16.35 -1.72
CA ILE A 52 -20.51 16.05 -2.23
C ILE A 52 -19.52 17.13 -1.78
N GLY A 53 -19.86 18.42 -1.94
CA GLY A 53 -19.01 19.53 -1.51
C GLY A 53 -18.76 19.53 0.01
N CYS A 54 -19.76 19.18 0.82
CA CYS A 54 -19.62 19.07 2.27
C CYS A 54 -18.72 17.89 2.67
N CYS A 55 -18.84 16.74 1.99
CA CYS A 55 -17.93 15.61 2.17
C CYS A 55 -16.50 15.95 1.76
N THR A 56 -16.29 16.70 0.67
CA THR A 56 -14.95 17.13 0.25
C THR A 56 -14.32 18.10 1.24
N LEU A 57 -15.10 19.07 1.76
CA LEU A 57 -14.63 20.00 2.80
C LEU A 57 -14.32 19.30 4.13
N LEU A 58 -15.13 18.31 4.52
CA LEU A 58 -14.88 17.49 5.71
C LEU A 58 -13.63 16.62 5.57
N LEU A 59 -13.37 16.06 4.38
CA LEU A 59 -12.16 15.30 4.10
C LEU A 59 -10.91 16.21 4.02
N CYS A 60 -11.03 17.42 3.46
CA CYS A 60 -9.94 18.39 3.42
C CYS A 60 -9.58 18.91 4.83
N THR A 61 -10.58 19.24 5.65
CA THR A 61 -10.34 19.69 7.04
C THR A 61 -9.83 18.57 7.94
N ALA A 62 -10.26 17.32 7.72
CA ALA A 62 -9.67 16.16 8.37
C ALA A 62 -8.21 15.89 7.92
N GLY A 63 -7.89 16.13 6.65
CA GLY A 63 -6.53 16.04 6.12
C GLY A 63 -5.59 17.08 6.73
N ILE A 64 -6.07 18.31 6.92
CA ILE A 64 -5.30 19.39 7.57
C ILE A 64 -5.13 19.11 9.07
N ALA A 65 -6.19 18.65 9.77
CA ALA A 65 -6.08 18.26 11.17
C ALA A 65 -5.11 17.08 11.39
N HIS A 66 -5.06 16.11 10.46
CA HIS A 66 -4.07 15.03 10.51
C HIS A 66 -2.64 15.52 10.23
N ALA A 67 -2.47 16.53 9.38
CA ALA A 67 -1.18 17.15 9.12
C ALA A 67 -0.68 17.92 10.36
N GLU A 68 -1.53 18.74 10.98
CA GLU A 68 -1.20 19.48 12.21
C GLU A 68 -0.92 18.54 13.39
N GLN A 69 -1.71 17.47 13.56
CA GLN A 69 -1.45 16.45 14.61
C GLN A 69 -0.17 15.63 14.36
N SER A 70 0.30 15.58 13.12
CA SER A 70 1.56 14.92 12.76
C SER A 70 2.79 15.82 12.99
N GLU A 71 2.63 17.14 12.90
CA GLU A 71 3.66 18.10 13.29
C GLU A 71 3.76 18.27 14.81
N GLU A 72 2.63 18.31 15.52
CA GLU A 72 2.64 18.43 16.99
C GLU A 72 3.18 17.17 17.70
N ARG A 73 3.11 16.00 17.05
CA ARG A 73 3.79 14.77 17.48
C ARG A 73 5.29 14.74 17.22
N ARG A 74 5.84 15.60 16.34
CA ARG A 74 7.29 15.74 16.14
C ARG A 74 7.98 16.48 17.30
N SER A 75 7.22 17.15 18.16
CA SER A 75 7.69 17.90 19.33
C SER A 75 7.52 17.18 20.68
N ALA A 76 7.03 15.93 20.70
CA ALA A 76 6.85 15.19 21.94
C ALA A 76 8.19 14.59 22.44
N PRO A 77 8.48 14.62 23.76
CA PRO A 77 9.73 14.08 24.30
C PRO A 77 9.84 12.58 24.01
N GLU A 78 11.02 12.15 23.58
CA GLU A 78 11.38 10.78 23.23
C GLU A 78 11.07 9.83 24.39
N ARG A 79 9.92 9.15 24.31
CA ARG A 79 9.64 8.04 25.22
C ARG A 79 10.45 6.84 24.75
N PRO A 80 11.25 6.20 25.62
CA PRO A 80 11.92 4.95 25.27
C PRO A 80 10.87 3.93 24.82
N LEU A 81 11.18 3.20 23.77
CA LEU A 81 10.34 2.10 23.29
C LEU A 81 10.13 1.11 24.44
N THR A 82 8.88 0.79 24.74
CA THR A 82 8.58 -0.22 25.77
C THR A 82 8.95 -1.62 25.24
N ALA A 83 9.29 -2.55 26.11
CA ALA A 83 9.64 -3.93 25.74
C ALA A 83 8.57 -4.62 24.86
N ALA A 84 7.29 -4.35 25.12
CA ALA A 84 6.18 -4.83 24.28
C ALA A 84 6.21 -4.28 22.84
N THR A 85 6.72 -3.06 22.65
CA THR A 85 6.90 -2.46 21.32
C THR A 85 8.09 -3.08 20.60
N HIS A 86 9.16 -3.45 21.32
CA HIS A 86 10.31 -4.18 20.75
C HIS A 86 9.90 -5.55 20.22
N GLU A 87 9.20 -6.34 21.04
CA GLU A 87 8.72 -7.67 20.62
C GLU A 87 7.76 -7.59 19.43
N GLY A 88 6.86 -6.58 19.42
CA GLY A 88 5.95 -6.35 18.30
C GLY A 88 6.68 -6.01 16.98
N ILE A 89 7.73 -5.18 17.03
CA ILE A 89 8.53 -4.80 15.86
C ILE A 89 9.31 -6.02 15.33
N VAL A 90 9.94 -6.79 16.22
CA VAL A 90 10.71 -7.98 15.82
C VAL A 90 9.79 -9.05 15.23
N ALA A 91 8.64 -9.32 15.86
CA ALA A 91 7.67 -10.31 15.36
C ALA A 91 7.04 -9.88 14.02
N SER A 92 6.72 -8.60 13.88
CA SER A 92 6.17 -8.07 12.61
C SER A 92 7.23 -8.06 11.50
N GLY A 93 8.47 -7.69 11.85
CA GLY A 93 9.60 -7.68 10.93
C GLY A 93 9.96 -9.07 10.42
N SER A 94 10.00 -10.08 11.30
CA SER A 94 10.28 -11.46 10.91
C SER A 94 9.17 -12.07 10.05
N THR A 95 7.91 -11.75 10.34
CA THR A 95 6.77 -12.16 9.53
C THR A 95 6.83 -11.53 8.13
N LEU A 96 7.11 -10.23 8.06
CA LEU A 96 7.25 -9.51 6.80
C LEU A 96 8.43 -10.05 5.98
N GLN A 97 9.57 -10.26 6.62
CA GLN A 97 10.74 -10.85 6.00
C GLN A 97 10.40 -12.20 5.36
N THR A 98 9.79 -13.10 6.12
CA THR A 98 9.37 -14.43 5.62
C THR A 98 8.49 -14.32 4.38
N ARG A 99 7.55 -13.36 4.37
CA ARG A 99 6.66 -13.13 3.23
C ARG A 99 7.41 -12.60 2.00
N LEU A 100 8.37 -11.69 2.19
CA LEU A 100 9.16 -11.13 1.09
C LEU A 100 10.10 -12.18 0.49
N PHE A 101 10.74 -13.01 1.32
CA PHE A 101 11.53 -14.16 0.85
C PHE A 101 10.66 -15.17 0.08
N ALA A 102 9.48 -15.53 0.62
CA ALA A 102 8.57 -16.44 -0.07
C ALA A 102 8.09 -15.88 -1.43
N ALA A 103 7.90 -14.56 -1.53
CA ALA A 103 7.55 -13.91 -2.79
C ALA A 103 8.72 -13.95 -3.78
N HIS A 104 9.93 -13.62 -3.34
CA HIS A 104 11.16 -13.75 -4.15
C HIS A 104 11.33 -15.18 -4.69
N ASP A 105 11.31 -16.18 -3.80
CA ASP A 105 11.41 -17.60 -4.15
C ASP A 105 10.38 -18.02 -5.20
N LYS A 106 9.13 -17.55 -5.07
CA LYS A 106 8.07 -17.86 -6.04
C LYS A 106 8.38 -17.25 -7.41
N LEU A 107 8.81 -15.99 -7.47
CA LEU A 107 9.14 -15.33 -8.73
C LEU A 107 10.39 -15.95 -9.37
N SER A 108 11.40 -16.31 -8.58
CA SER A 108 12.61 -16.99 -9.03
C SER A 108 12.30 -18.36 -9.66
N ARG A 109 11.36 -19.13 -9.08
CA ARG A 109 10.88 -20.37 -9.70
C ARG A 109 10.16 -20.14 -11.03
N VAL A 110 9.35 -19.09 -11.13
CA VAL A 110 8.69 -18.72 -12.39
C VAL A 110 9.72 -18.31 -13.44
N HIS A 111 10.69 -17.48 -13.07
CA HIS A 111 11.79 -17.08 -13.95
C HIS A 111 12.53 -18.30 -14.50
N ALA A 112 12.96 -19.23 -13.63
CA ALA A 112 13.64 -20.45 -14.03
C ALA A 112 12.79 -21.29 -14.99
N HIS A 113 11.50 -21.45 -14.71
CA HIS A 113 10.58 -22.19 -15.59
C HIS A 113 10.44 -21.55 -16.98
N LEU A 114 10.29 -20.23 -17.05
CA LEU A 114 10.21 -19.51 -18.32
C LEU A 114 11.52 -19.57 -19.11
N MET A 115 12.67 -19.52 -18.43
CA MET A 115 13.98 -19.70 -19.05
C MET A 115 14.16 -21.10 -19.65
N THR A 116 13.65 -22.15 -18.98
CA THR A 116 13.61 -23.50 -19.58
C THR A 116 12.75 -23.53 -20.83
N HIS A 117 11.58 -22.89 -20.83
CA HIS A 117 10.70 -22.84 -22.01
C HIS A 117 11.34 -22.08 -23.18
N VAL A 118 12.02 -20.97 -22.89
CA VAL A 118 12.85 -20.23 -23.85
C VAL A 118 13.94 -21.11 -24.46
N ALA A 119 14.60 -21.95 -23.67
CA ALA A 119 15.65 -22.84 -24.17
C ALA A 119 15.08 -23.86 -25.17
N LEU A 120 13.93 -24.48 -24.85
CA LEU A 120 13.24 -25.42 -25.75
C LEU A 120 12.83 -24.75 -27.07
N LEU A 121 12.21 -23.56 -26.99
CA LEU A 121 11.83 -22.81 -28.19
C LEU A 121 13.04 -22.44 -29.07
N LYS A 122 14.20 -22.15 -28.47
CA LYS A 122 15.44 -21.93 -29.23
C LYS A 122 15.94 -23.17 -29.93
N GLU A 123 15.83 -24.34 -29.30
CA GLU A 123 16.18 -25.63 -29.91
C GLU A 123 15.30 -25.91 -31.12
N ASP A 124 14.02 -25.51 -31.06
CA ASP A 124 13.06 -25.58 -32.16
C ASP A 124 13.25 -24.47 -33.23
N GLY A 125 14.24 -23.59 -33.07
CA GLY A 125 14.57 -22.53 -34.02
C GLY A 125 13.69 -21.28 -33.93
N VAL A 126 12.88 -21.14 -32.88
CA VAL A 126 12.00 -19.98 -32.67
C VAL A 126 12.81 -18.77 -32.16
N VAL A 127 12.55 -17.60 -32.73
CA VAL A 127 13.21 -16.34 -32.34
C VAL A 127 12.61 -15.78 -31.06
N VAL A 128 13.28 -15.97 -29.92
CA VAL A 128 12.79 -15.59 -28.58
C VAL A 128 13.55 -14.40 -27.95
N SER A 129 14.16 -13.52 -28.76
CA SER A 129 15.03 -12.42 -28.27
C SER A 129 14.35 -11.51 -27.25
N ASP A 130 13.11 -11.13 -27.50
CA ASP A 130 12.39 -10.14 -26.70
C ASP A 130 11.95 -10.75 -25.36
N ALA A 131 11.50 -12.00 -25.39
CA ALA A 131 11.21 -12.75 -24.17
C ALA A 131 12.46 -12.94 -23.31
N VAL A 132 13.62 -13.23 -23.92
CA VAL A 132 14.91 -13.34 -23.21
C VAL A 132 15.31 -12.00 -22.59
N ALA A 133 15.12 -10.88 -23.29
CA ALA A 133 15.43 -9.56 -22.77
C ALA A 133 14.58 -9.24 -21.51
N ALA A 134 13.26 -9.47 -21.59
CA ALA A 134 12.35 -9.29 -20.46
C ALA A 134 12.71 -10.20 -19.26
N LEU A 135 13.10 -11.45 -19.51
CA LEU A 135 13.55 -12.37 -18.44
C LEU A 135 14.85 -11.91 -17.78
N ARG A 136 15.83 -11.40 -18.55
CA ARG A 136 17.07 -10.85 -17.99
C ARG A 136 16.85 -9.62 -17.12
N GLU A 137 15.91 -8.75 -17.50
CA GLU A 137 15.49 -7.63 -16.66
C GLU A 137 14.86 -8.12 -15.35
N ALA A 138 13.98 -9.14 -15.42
CA ALA A 138 13.40 -9.76 -14.24
C ALA A 138 14.48 -10.37 -13.33
N ASP A 139 15.47 -11.07 -13.87
CA ASP A 139 16.59 -11.67 -13.14
C ASP A 139 17.42 -10.61 -12.39
N THR A 140 17.68 -9.48 -13.05
CA THR A 140 18.41 -8.35 -12.46
C THR A 140 17.63 -7.78 -11.26
N LEU A 141 16.32 -7.57 -11.41
CA LEU A 141 15.46 -7.06 -10.34
C LEU A 141 15.35 -8.05 -9.17
N LEU A 142 15.26 -9.36 -9.45
CA LEU A 142 15.25 -10.40 -8.43
C LEU A 142 16.58 -10.48 -7.67
N SER A 143 17.70 -10.32 -8.37
CA SER A 143 19.04 -10.28 -7.76
C SER A 143 19.22 -9.07 -6.85
N GLN A 144 18.73 -7.90 -7.26
CA GLN A 144 18.73 -6.69 -6.43
C GLN A 144 17.83 -6.86 -5.19
N ALA A 145 16.64 -7.43 -5.37
CA ALA A 145 15.73 -7.72 -4.25
C ALA A 145 16.36 -8.71 -3.26
N GLU A 146 17.08 -9.73 -3.74
CA GLU A 146 17.79 -10.68 -2.89
C GLU A 146 18.88 -10.00 -2.05
N ALA A 147 19.66 -9.11 -2.65
CA ALA A 147 20.70 -8.37 -1.93
C ALA A 147 20.11 -7.56 -0.76
N LEU A 148 18.99 -6.86 -0.98
CA LEU A 148 18.28 -6.13 0.06
C LEU A 148 17.63 -7.06 1.10
N LEU A 149 17.09 -8.19 0.68
CA LEU A 149 16.53 -9.22 1.57
C LEU A 149 17.58 -9.81 2.52
N ARG A 150 18.84 -9.93 2.10
CA ARG A 150 19.94 -10.43 2.94
C ARG A 150 20.34 -9.46 4.05
N ILE A 151 20.20 -8.15 3.84
CA ILE A 151 20.56 -7.12 4.85
C ILE A 151 19.41 -6.80 5.80
N LEU A 152 18.16 -7.04 5.39
CA LEU A 152 16.95 -6.79 6.20
C LEU A 152 17.01 -7.30 7.66
N PRO A 153 17.51 -8.53 7.95
CA PRO A 153 17.67 -9.01 9.32
C PRO A 153 18.59 -8.15 10.18
N GLN A 154 19.65 -7.60 9.58
CA GLN A 154 20.61 -6.76 10.28
C GLN A 154 19.96 -5.40 10.61
N HIS A 155 19.18 -4.85 9.68
CA HIS A 155 18.45 -3.60 9.91
C HIS A 155 17.35 -3.76 10.97
N ILE A 156 16.63 -4.89 10.99
CA ILE A 156 15.65 -5.20 12.06
C ILE A 156 16.34 -5.22 13.43
N ARG A 157 17.54 -5.83 13.54
CA ARG A 157 18.33 -5.80 14.78
C ARG A 157 18.81 -4.40 15.14
N ALA A 158 19.25 -3.62 14.14
CA ALA A 158 19.71 -2.25 14.35
C ALA A 158 18.60 -1.39 14.96
N VAL A 159 17.35 -1.48 14.49
CA VAL A 159 16.20 -0.75 15.08
C VAL A 159 16.08 -0.99 16.58
N VAL A 160 16.31 -2.23 17.03
CA VAL A 160 16.18 -2.65 18.43
C VAL A 160 17.36 -2.19 19.29
N GLN A 161 18.55 -2.07 18.69
CA GLN A 161 19.80 -1.81 19.40
C GLN A 161 20.22 -0.33 19.38
N THR A 162 19.65 0.48 18.50
CA THR A 162 20.03 1.90 18.37
C THR A 162 19.40 2.78 19.44
N GLU A 163 20.13 3.81 19.87
CA GLU A 163 19.61 4.90 20.70
C GLU A 163 18.57 5.75 19.95
N ARG A 164 18.57 5.71 18.61
CA ARG A 164 17.65 6.42 17.72
C ARG A 164 16.79 5.47 16.88
N PRO A 165 15.82 4.78 17.49
CA PRO A 165 15.02 3.77 16.80
C PRO A 165 14.16 4.32 15.66
N GLN A 166 13.80 5.61 15.67
CA GLN A 166 12.99 6.20 14.61
C GLN A 166 13.73 6.33 13.28
N GLU A 167 15.01 6.73 13.31
CA GLU A 167 15.86 6.84 12.14
C GLU A 167 16.12 5.44 11.54
N ALA A 168 16.47 4.48 12.40
CA ALA A 168 16.66 3.08 12.00
C ALA A 168 15.37 2.48 11.41
N PHE A 169 14.20 2.80 11.99
CA PHE A 169 12.92 2.33 11.47
C PHE A 169 12.51 3.03 10.16
N ALA A 170 12.93 4.27 9.94
CA ALA A 170 12.75 4.94 8.66
C ALA A 170 13.56 4.24 7.56
N SER A 171 14.85 3.95 7.82
CA SER A 171 15.70 3.18 6.90
C SER A 171 15.11 1.79 6.62
N LEU A 172 14.70 1.05 7.65
CA LEU A 172 14.08 -0.27 7.48
C LEU A 172 12.82 -0.22 6.60
N ARG A 173 11.98 0.80 6.77
CA ARG A 173 10.77 0.98 5.94
C ARG A 173 11.13 1.26 4.50
N GLU A 174 12.14 2.08 4.26
CA GLU A 174 12.64 2.37 2.92
C GLU A 174 13.12 1.09 2.23
N ASP A 175 13.92 0.27 2.89
CA ASP A 175 14.40 -1.01 2.34
C ASP A 175 13.24 -1.96 2.01
N VAL A 176 12.25 -2.06 2.91
CA VAL A 176 11.04 -2.87 2.67
C VAL A 176 10.28 -2.37 1.43
N VAL A 177 10.14 -1.05 1.29
CA VAL A 177 9.47 -0.45 0.13
C VAL A 177 10.26 -0.74 -1.14
N ASN A 178 11.59 -0.60 -1.10
CA ASN A 178 12.47 -0.88 -2.22
C ASN A 178 12.38 -2.36 -2.65
N VAL A 179 12.49 -3.30 -1.73
CA VAL A 179 12.30 -4.75 -2.01
C VAL A 179 10.94 -5.00 -2.66
N ARG A 180 9.87 -4.43 -2.10
CA ARG A 180 8.52 -4.61 -2.64
C ARG A 180 8.40 -4.07 -4.06
N THR A 181 8.94 -2.88 -4.33
CA THR A 181 8.93 -2.27 -5.67
C THR A 181 9.68 -3.16 -6.66
N LEU A 182 10.89 -3.61 -6.32
CA LEU A 182 11.68 -4.52 -7.16
C LEU A 182 10.93 -5.81 -7.47
N LEU A 183 10.28 -6.43 -6.48
CA LEU A 183 9.50 -7.66 -6.69
C LEU A 183 8.27 -7.43 -7.58
N ILE A 184 7.60 -6.28 -7.47
CA ILE A 184 6.47 -5.92 -8.34
C ILE A 184 6.94 -5.71 -9.79
N GLU A 185 8.07 -5.02 -9.98
CA GLU A 185 8.64 -4.80 -11.30
C GLU A 185 9.14 -6.10 -11.94
N ALA A 186 9.79 -6.98 -11.16
CA ALA A 186 10.19 -8.30 -11.59
C ALA A 186 8.97 -9.12 -12.04
N GLN A 187 7.90 -9.12 -11.24
CA GLN A 187 6.65 -9.79 -11.61
C GLN A 187 6.06 -9.24 -12.92
N ARG A 188 6.08 -7.92 -13.12
CA ARG A 188 5.62 -7.30 -14.37
C ARG A 188 6.45 -7.80 -15.56
N LYS A 189 7.78 -7.87 -15.42
CA LYS A 189 8.69 -8.35 -16.47
C LYS A 189 8.51 -9.84 -16.77
N LEU A 190 8.24 -10.66 -15.76
CA LEU A 190 7.88 -12.07 -15.97
C LEU A 190 6.55 -12.23 -16.73
N HIS A 191 5.54 -11.39 -16.43
CA HIS A 191 4.29 -11.40 -17.20
C HIS A 191 4.48 -10.94 -18.64
N GLU A 192 5.32 -9.93 -18.88
CA GLU A 192 5.70 -9.47 -20.22
C GLU A 192 6.37 -10.60 -21.02
N ALA A 193 7.37 -11.26 -20.42
CA ALA A 193 8.02 -12.42 -21.02
C ALA A 193 7.02 -13.55 -21.34
N LEU A 194 6.10 -13.86 -20.42
CA LEU A 194 5.07 -14.87 -20.64
C LEU A 194 4.13 -14.50 -21.80
N ALA A 195 3.75 -13.22 -21.92
CA ALA A 195 2.91 -12.75 -23.02
C ALA A 195 3.61 -12.90 -24.37
N LEU A 196 4.90 -12.55 -24.44
CA LEU A 196 5.73 -12.74 -25.63
C LEU A 196 5.87 -14.23 -25.99
N LEU A 197 6.13 -15.09 -25.01
CA LEU A 197 6.22 -16.54 -25.19
C LEU A 197 4.92 -17.13 -25.74
N ARG A 198 3.77 -16.70 -25.22
CA ARG A 198 2.47 -17.17 -25.72
C ARG A 198 2.20 -16.74 -27.15
N ALA A 199 2.59 -15.52 -27.53
CA ALA A 199 2.42 -15.05 -28.91
C ALA A 199 3.20 -15.90 -29.92
N MET A 200 4.36 -16.44 -29.53
CA MET A 200 5.21 -17.27 -30.39
C MET A 200 4.73 -18.73 -30.52
N THR A 201 3.96 -19.25 -29.56
CA THR A 201 3.47 -20.64 -29.57
C THR A 201 2.13 -20.85 -30.28
N VAL A 202 1.52 -19.80 -30.82
CA VAL A 202 0.17 -19.84 -31.43
C VAL A 202 0.21 -19.89 -32.97
N GLU A 203 1.40 -19.93 -33.57
CA GLU A 203 1.61 -20.17 -35.01
C GLU A 203 1.96 -21.64 -35.30
#